data_AF-A0A7X9KL39-F1
#
_entry.id   AF-A0A7X9KL39-F1
#
_cell.length_a   1.000
_cell.length_b   1.000
_cell.length_c   1.000
_cell.angle_alpha   90.00
_cell.angle_beta   90.00
_cell.angle_gamma   90.00
#
_symmetry.space_group_name_H-M   'P 1'
#
loop_
_entity.id
_entity.type
_entity.pdbx_description
1 polymer ?
#
loop_
_entity_poly.entity_id
_entity_poly.type
_entity_poly.pdbx_seq_one_letter_code
_entity_poly.pdbx_strand_id
1 'polypeptide(L)'
;MSYDSISTLHDVFAVLAIIAMAGAVLMVAARLIPSVASVRFLDALYRVQLPLAALVAITATSGSLFMSEFGEHWIPCRWCWFQRIFMYSLAVVLLVAAIRRDRGVKWFAVPLAVIGICTSLWHILIEHRVVEESSACFTVQSCANPWRVSFGTLDFSTGTLVTSGMPITLAVMAFCGFAAILALLLPPEPLNPEPLDPHQPEADQDGQSSAS
;
A
#
# COMPACT_ATOMS: atom_id res chain seq x y z
N MET A 1 21.11 18.86 -5.93
CA MET A 1 20.67 18.33 -4.62
C MET A 1 21.83 17.52 -4.08
N SER A 2 22.24 17.69 -2.82
CA SER A 2 23.37 16.92 -2.27
C SER A 2 22.97 15.46 -2.11
N TYR A 3 23.90 14.53 -2.33
CA TYR A 3 23.70 13.08 -2.16
C TYR A 3 23.04 12.73 -0.81
N ASP A 4 23.44 13.44 0.25
CA ASP A 4 22.92 13.27 1.61
C ASP A 4 21.43 13.66 1.75
N SER A 5 20.94 14.60 0.93
CA SER A 5 19.53 14.99 0.94
C SER A 5 18.65 13.90 0.35
N ILE A 6 19.14 13.20 -0.66
CA ILE A 6 18.43 12.12 -1.34
C ILE A 6 18.38 10.86 -0.46
N SER A 7 19.47 10.53 0.23
CA SER A 7 19.47 9.42 1.19
C SER A 7 18.52 9.68 2.36
N THR A 8 18.56 10.88 2.94
CA THR A 8 17.64 11.27 4.01
C THR A 8 16.19 11.16 3.58
N LEU A 9 15.87 11.60 2.36
CA LEU A 9 14.52 11.49 1.79
C LEU A 9 14.09 10.04 1.60
N HIS A 10 14.96 9.18 1.07
CA HIS A 10 14.69 7.75 0.94
C HIS A 10 14.44 7.08 2.30
N ASP A 11 15.24 7.43 3.32
CA ASP A 11 15.09 6.91 4.68
C ASP A 11 13.79 7.37 5.33
N VAL A 12 13.35 8.61 5.10
CA VAL A 12 12.05 9.10 5.56
C VAL A 12 10.91 8.29 4.94
N PHE A 13 10.94 8.04 3.63
CA PHE A 13 9.94 7.19 2.99
C PHE A 13 9.97 5.75 3.49
N ALA A 14 11.15 5.21 3.77
CA ALA A 14 11.31 3.89 4.38
C ALA A 14 10.63 3.80 5.75
N VAL A 15 10.85 4.80 6.62
CA VAL A 15 10.22 4.87 7.95
C VAL A 15 8.71 4.99 7.84
N LEU A 16 8.20 5.84 6.94
CA LEU A 16 6.76 5.97 6.70
C LEU A 16 6.14 4.63 6.24
N ALA A 17 6.84 3.88 5.37
CA ALA A 17 6.40 2.57 4.92
C ALA A 17 6.35 1.55 6.06
N ILE A 18 7.33 1.55 6.98
CA ILE A 18 7.30 0.69 8.17
C ILE A 18 6.12 1.03 9.07
N ILE A 19 5.89 2.32 9.33
CA ILE A 19 4.75 2.78 10.15
C ILE A 19 3.43 2.34 9.52
N ALA A 20 3.28 2.51 8.20
CA ALA A 20 2.09 2.08 7.47
C ALA A 20 1.89 0.56 7.57
N MET A 21 2.95 -0.23 7.42
CA MET A 21 2.90 -1.70 7.56
C MET A 21 2.54 -2.12 8.99
N ALA A 22 3.16 -1.50 10.01
CA ALA A 22 2.85 -1.78 11.41
C ALA A 22 1.36 -1.48 11.70
N GLY A 23 0.85 -0.36 11.21
CA GLY A 23 -0.57 -0.02 11.29
C GLY A 23 -1.47 -1.05 10.59
N ALA A 24 -1.08 -1.50 9.39
CA ALA A 24 -1.80 -2.54 8.65
C ALA A 24 -1.84 -3.87 9.42
N VAL A 25 -0.71 -4.31 9.97
CA VAL A 25 -0.60 -5.53 10.77
C VAL A 25 -1.43 -5.43 12.04
N LEU A 26 -1.37 -4.31 12.78
CA LEU A 26 -2.19 -4.07 13.96
C LEU A 26 -3.68 -4.10 13.61
N MET A 27 -4.07 -3.51 12.48
CA MET A 27 -5.46 -3.53 12.03
C MET A 27 -5.92 -4.94 11.64
N VAL A 28 -5.07 -5.73 10.98
CA VAL A 28 -5.37 -7.14 10.67
C VAL A 28 -5.45 -7.98 11.95
N ALA A 29 -4.54 -7.78 12.91
CA ALA A 29 -4.57 -8.45 14.20
C ALA A 29 -5.84 -8.10 15.01
N ALA A 30 -6.26 -6.83 14.98
CA ALA A 30 -7.51 -6.38 15.60
C ALA A 30 -8.77 -7.04 14.98
N ARG A 31 -8.68 -7.55 13.74
CA ARG A 31 -9.76 -8.35 13.11
C ARG A 31 -9.79 -9.79 13.59
N LEU A 32 -8.62 -10.38 13.86
CA LEU A 32 -8.52 -11.77 14.30
C LEU A 32 -8.86 -11.94 15.79
N ILE A 33 -8.72 -10.88 16.58
CA ILE A 33 -8.99 -10.88 18.02
C ILE A 33 -10.19 -9.96 18.30
N PRO A 34 -11.44 -10.47 18.25
CA PRO A 34 -12.63 -9.69 18.51
C PRO A 34 -12.72 -9.35 20.01
N SER A 35 -12.15 -8.21 20.39
CA SER A 35 -12.27 -7.59 21.71
C SER A 35 -13.14 -6.34 21.62
N VAL A 36 -13.86 -6.00 22.68
CA VAL A 36 -14.63 -4.74 22.80
C VAL A 36 -13.78 -3.51 22.47
N ALA A 37 -12.48 -3.54 22.78
CA ALA A 37 -11.55 -2.48 22.40
C ALA A 37 -11.28 -2.47 20.88
N SER A 38 -11.07 -3.63 20.25
CA SER A 38 -10.84 -3.76 18.80
C SER A 38 -12.03 -3.26 17.98
N VAL A 39 -13.25 -3.58 18.42
CA VAL A 39 -14.48 -3.16 17.71
C VAL A 39 -14.66 -1.64 17.77
N ARG A 40 -14.43 -1.02 18.94
CA ARG A 40 -14.47 0.45 19.09
C ARG A 40 -13.39 1.14 18.26
N PHE A 41 -12.20 0.56 18.18
CA PHE A 41 -11.11 1.08 17.37
C PHE A 41 -11.42 1.00 15.87
N LEU A 42 -11.96 -0.12 15.40
CA LEU A 42 -12.35 -0.29 14.00
C LEU A 42 -13.48 0.65 13.58
N ASP A 43 -14.45 0.92 14.46
CA ASP A 43 -15.50 1.93 14.21
C ASP A 43 -14.92 3.35 14.07
N ALA A 44 -13.97 3.72 14.93
CA ALA A 44 -13.28 5.00 14.82
C ALA A 44 -12.49 5.11 13.50
N LEU A 45 -11.82 4.04 13.09
CA LEU A 45 -11.07 3.97 11.83
C LEU A 45 -11.98 4.03 10.60
N TYR A 46 -13.19 3.48 10.67
CA TYR A 46 -14.13 3.45 9.55
C TYR A 46 -14.45 4.84 8.97
N ARG A 47 -14.46 5.87 9.82
CA ARG A 47 -14.67 7.27 9.43
C ARG A 47 -13.46 7.89 8.70
N VAL A 48 -12.25 7.45 9.03
CA VAL A 48 -10.99 8.02 8.53
C VAL A 48 -10.25 7.14 7.52
N GLN A 49 -10.75 5.94 7.23
CA GLN A 49 -10.07 4.97 6.36
C GLN A 49 -9.81 5.47 4.94
N LEU A 50 -10.79 6.12 4.30
CA LEU A 50 -10.68 6.60 2.91
C LEU A 50 -9.65 7.73 2.80
N PRO A 51 -9.69 8.78 3.65
CA PRO A 51 -8.64 9.80 3.61
C PRO A 51 -7.27 9.25 4.01
N LEU A 52 -7.17 8.27 4.92
CA LEU A 52 -5.90 7.62 5.24
C LEU A 52 -5.34 6.81 4.05
N ALA A 53 -6.19 6.04 3.37
CA ALA A 53 -5.78 5.27 2.18
C ALA A 53 -5.34 6.21 1.05
N ALA A 54 -6.07 7.30 0.82
CA ALA A 54 -5.69 8.34 -0.12
C ALA A 54 -4.36 9.00 0.26
N LEU A 55 -4.15 9.31 1.55
CA LEU A 55 -2.91 9.90 2.04
C LEU A 55 -1.72 8.98 1.75
N VAL A 56 -1.81 7.68 2.06
CA VAL A 56 -0.76 6.70 1.76
C VAL A 56 -0.44 6.67 0.26
N ALA A 57 -1.47 6.58 -0.59
CA ALA A 57 -1.29 6.50 -2.04
C ALA A 57 -0.69 7.78 -2.64
N ILE A 58 -1.13 8.95 -2.17
CA ILE A 58 -0.61 10.26 -2.62
C ILE A 58 0.83 10.45 -2.15
N THR A 59 1.14 10.15 -0.89
CA THR A 59 2.51 10.26 -0.37
C THR A 59 3.46 9.32 -1.13
N ALA A 60 3.05 8.08 -1.40
CA ALA A 60 3.84 7.14 -2.21
C ALA A 60 4.05 7.64 -3.65
N THR A 61 3.00 8.17 -4.27
CA THR A 61 3.05 8.71 -5.65
C THR A 61 3.97 9.93 -5.72
N SER A 62 3.78 10.91 -4.82
CA SER A 62 4.58 12.12 -4.74
C SER A 62 6.05 11.82 -4.46
N GLY A 63 6.35 10.87 -3.56
CA GLY A 63 7.72 10.44 -3.29
C GLY A 63 8.39 9.83 -4.52
N SER A 64 7.69 8.92 -5.20
CA SER A 64 8.17 8.31 -6.44
C SER A 64 8.42 9.35 -7.54
N LEU A 65 7.55 10.34 -7.68
CA LEU A 65 7.66 11.38 -8.71
C LEU A 65 8.78 12.38 -8.39
N PHE A 66 8.92 12.75 -7.12
CA PHE A 66 9.99 13.64 -6.66
C PHE A 66 11.37 13.08 -6.96
N MET A 67 11.56 11.77 -6.73
CA MET A 67 12.83 11.10 -7.02
C MET A 67 13.12 11.01 -8.54
N SER A 68 12.09 10.84 -9.37
CA SER A 68 12.26 10.80 -10.83
C SER A 68 12.58 12.18 -11.43
N GLU A 69 11.86 13.24 -11.03
CA GLU A 69 11.99 14.56 -11.67
C GLU A 69 13.10 15.42 -11.05
N PHE A 70 13.21 15.43 -9.72
CA PHE A 70 14.11 16.35 -9.01
C PHE A 70 15.37 15.65 -8.45
N GLY A 71 15.30 14.34 -8.25
CA GLY A 71 16.24 13.58 -7.43
C GLY A 71 17.35 12.80 -8.14
N GLU A 72 17.72 13.14 -9.39
CA GLU A 72 18.80 12.51 -10.23
C GLU A 72 18.33 11.75 -11.49
N HIS A 73 17.10 11.96 -12.00
CA HIS A 73 16.59 11.20 -13.16
C HIS A 73 16.65 9.68 -12.94
N TRP A 74 16.10 9.22 -11.80
CA TRP A 74 16.00 7.78 -11.55
C TRP A 74 15.14 7.10 -12.62
N ILE A 75 15.79 6.28 -13.46
CA ILE A 75 15.14 5.46 -14.48
C ILE A 75 14.61 4.20 -13.78
N PRO A 76 13.28 4.03 -13.63
CA PRO A 76 12.74 2.86 -12.97
C PRO A 76 13.01 1.60 -13.81
N CYS A 77 13.26 0.49 -13.14
CA CYS A 77 13.24 -0.81 -13.80
C CYS A 77 11.81 -1.16 -14.27
N ARG A 78 11.67 -2.19 -15.10
CA ARG A 78 10.38 -2.59 -15.67
C ARG A 78 9.32 -2.93 -14.61
N TRP A 79 9.73 -3.62 -13.54
CA TRP A 79 8.81 -3.98 -12.44
C TRP A 79 8.41 -2.78 -11.59
N CYS A 80 9.35 -1.88 -11.28
CA CYS A 80 9.03 -0.60 -10.64
C CYS A 80 8.04 0.23 -11.46
N TRP A 81 8.15 0.19 -12.80
CA TRP A 81 7.22 0.89 -13.67
C TRP A 81 5.78 0.34 -13.54
N PHE A 82 5.62 -0.99 -13.48
CA PHE A 82 4.31 -1.59 -13.20
C PHE A 82 3.76 -1.18 -11.83
N GLN A 83 4.59 -1.21 -10.78
CA GLN A 83 4.18 -0.77 -9.43
C GLN A 83 3.72 0.70 -9.43
N ARG A 84 4.41 1.58 -10.18
CA ARG A 84 4.00 2.98 -10.32
C ARG A 84 2.63 3.14 -10.97
N ILE A 85 2.32 2.39 -12.04
CA ILE A 85 1.00 2.47 -12.69
C ILE A 85 -0.12 2.17 -11.70
N PHE A 86 0.01 1.09 -10.94
CA PHE A 86 -1.01 0.69 -9.98
C PHE A 86 -1.14 1.71 -8.84
N MET A 87 -0.01 2.17 -8.29
CA MET A 87 -0.02 3.13 -7.18
C MET A 87 -0.58 4.49 -7.61
N TYR A 88 -0.23 4.97 -8.80
CA TYR A 88 -0.68 6.28 -9.30
C TYR A 88 -2.18 6.24 -9.63
N SER A 89 -2.65 5.14 -10.20
CA SER A 89 -4.08 4.90 -10.44
C SER A 89 -4.85 4.89 -9.11
N LEU A 90 -4.32 4.20 -8.09
CA LEU A 90 -4.91 4.20 -6.75
C LEU A 90 -4.91 5.59 -6.11
N ALA A 91 -3.87 6.39 -6.27
CA ALA A 91 -3.81 7.74 -5.71
C ALA A 91 -4.95 8.63 -6.23
N VAL A 92 -5.23 8.58 -7.54
CA VAL A 92 -6.34 9.34 -8.14
C VAL A 92 -7.68 8.80 -7.68
N VAL A 93 -7.89 7.49 -7.76
CA VAL A 93 -9.16 6.85 -7.43
C VAL A 93 -9.52 7.02 -5.95
N LEU A 94 -8.55 6.83 -5.04
CA LEU A 94 -8.76 6.99 -3.60
C LEU A 94 -8.93 8.45 -3.20
N LEU A 95 -8.26 9.40 -3.84
CA LEU A 95 -8.46 10.83 -3.61
C LEU A 95 -9.90 11.23 -3.94
N VAL A 96 -10.40 10.84 -5.12
CA VAL A 96 -11.77 11.14 -5.53
C VAL A 96 -12.78 10.48 -4.57
N ALA A 97 -12.54 9.23 -4.18
CA ALA A 97 -13.39 8.55 -3.22
C ALA A 97 -13.36 9.17 -1.82
N ALA A 98 -12.21 9.69 -1.37
CA ALA A 98 -12.10 10.40 -0.10
C ALA A 98 -12.91 11.71 -0.11
N ILE A 99 -12.91 12.44 -1.23
CA ILE A 99 -13.69 13.68 -1.40
C ILE A 99 -15.19 13.36 -1.47
N ARG A 100 -15.59 12.37 -2.27
CA ARG A 100 -17.00 11.99 -2.47
C ARG A 100 -17.58 11.14 -1.33
N ARG A 101 -16.73 10.66 -0.42
CA ARG A 101 -17.05 9.64 0.60
C ARG A 101 -17.73 8.39 0.02
N ASP A 102 -17.40 8.06 -1.22
CA ASP A 102 -17.98 6.92 -1.92
C ASP A 102 -17.22 5.63 -1.58
N ARG A 103 -17.88 4.74 -0.84
CA ARG A 103 -17.33 3.44 -0.41
C ARG A 103 -17.41 2.36 -1.50
N GLY A 104 -18.18 2.61 -2.57
CA GLY A 104 -18.24 1.74 -3.75
C GLY A 104 -16.90 1.60 -4.47
N VAL A 105 -15.96 2.53 -4.23
CA VAL A 105 -14.61 2.50 -4.79
C VAL A 105 -13.84 1.21 -4.50
N LYS A 106 -14.19 0.50 -3.41
CA LYS A 106 -13.53 -0.74 -3.00
C LYS A 106 -13.50 -1.79 -4.11
N TRP A 107 -14.54 -1.85 -4.94
CA TRP A 107 -14.63 -2.80 -6.05
C TRP A 107 -13.55 -2.62 -7.12
N PHE A 108 -13.02 -1.40 -7.27
CA PHE A 108 -11.94 -1.10 -8.20
C PHE A 108 -10.60 -1.02 -7.50
N ALA A 109 -10.55 -0.41 -6.31
CA ALA A 109 -9.32 -0.20 -5.58
C ALA A 109 -8.73 -1.49 -4.99
N VAL A 110 -9.56 -2.46 -4.55
CA VAL A 110 -9.09 -3.72 -4.00
C VAL A 110 -8.36 -4.58 -5.05
N PRO A 111 -8.91 -4.86 -6.25
CA PRO A 111 -8.19 -5.58 -7.29
C PRO A 111 -6.87 -4.93 -7.68
N LEU A 112 -6.85 -3.60 -7.81
CA LEU A 112 -5.62 -2.86 -8.12
C LEU A 112 -4.56 -3.01 -7.02
N ALA A 113 -4.97 -2.92 -5.74
CA ALA A 113 -4.06 -3.10 -4.62
C ALA A 113 -3.52 -4.54 -4.55
N VAL A 114 -4.36 -5.56 -4.81
CA VAL A 114 -3.93 -6.98 -4.85
C VAL A 114 -2.90 -7.21 -5.95
N ILE A 115 -3.13 -6.69 -7.16
CA ILE A 115 -2.17 -6.80 -8.26
C ILE A 115 -0.88 -6.05 -7.92
N GLY A 116 -0.97 -4.87 -7.28
CA GLY A 116 0.16 -4.14 -6.75
C GLY A 116 0.99 -4.98 -5.76
N ILE A 117 0.34 -5.65 -4.81
CA ILE A 117 1.02 -6.56 -3.87
C ILE A 117 1.73 -7.70 -4.61
N CYS A 118 1.05 -8.37 -5.53
CA CYS A 118 1.63 -9.48 -6.30
C CYS A 118 2.86 -9.03 -7.11
N THR A 119 2.76 -7.87 -7.78
CA THR A 119 3.88 -7.33 -8.57
C THR A 119 5.05 -6.86 -7.71
N SER A 120 4.79 -6.29 -6.54
CA SER A 120 5.85 -5.94 -5.57
C SER A 120 6.52 -7.18 -4.99
N LEU A 121 5.74 -8.20 -4.64
CA LEU A 121 6.28 -9.46 -4.13
C LEU A 121 7.17 -10.14 -5.18
N TRP A 122 6.71 -10.18 -6.43
CA TRP A 122 7.51 -10.72 -7.53
C TRP A 122 8.83 -9.96 -7.72
N HIS A 123 8.80 -8.63 -7.61
CA HIS A 123 10.00 -7.82 -7.73
C HIS A 123 10.99 -8.08 -6.59
N ILE A 124 10.50 -8.20 -5.35
CA ILE A 124 11.32 -8.57 -4.19
C ILE A 124 12.00 -9.93 -4.44
N LEU A 125 11.29 -10.93 -4.97
CA LEU A 125 11.89 -12.24 -5.29
C LEU A 125 13.05 -12.13 -6.31
N ILE A 126 12.96 -11.21 -7.26
CA ILE A 126 14.03 -10.93 -8.23
C ILE A 126 15.21 -10.21 -7.56
N GLU A 127 14.95 -9.19 -6.73
CA GLU A 127 15.98 -8.48 -5.95
C GLU A 127 16.76 -9.46 -5.05
N HIS A 128 16.05 -10.44 -4.47
CA HIS A 128 16.64 -11.47 -3.62
C HIS A 128 17.25 -12.65 -4.39
N ARG A 129 17.33 -12.61 -5.74
CA ARG A 129 17.90 -13.68 -6.57
C ARG A 129 17.23 -15.06 -6.39
N VAL A 130 16.02 -15.10 -5.83
CA VAL A 130 15.21 -16.33 -5.73
C VAL A 130 14.68 -16.70 -7.12
N VAL A 131 14.41 -15.69 -7.94
CA VAL A 131 14.01 -15.83 -9.34
C VAL A 131 15.02 -15.09 -10.19
N GLU A 132 15.56 -15.76 -11.21
CA GLU A 132 16.47 -15.13 -12.15
C GLU A 132 15.72 -14.13 -13.05
N GLU A 133 16.35 -12.98 -13.27
CA GLU A 133 15.86 -12.01 -14.24
C GLU A 133 16.17 -12.53 -15.65
N SER A 134 15.15 -12.57 -16.52
CA SER A 134 15.35 -13.00 -17.91
C SER A 134 16.32 -12.05 -18.63
N SER A 135 17.44 -12.57 -19.11
CA SER A 135 18.47 -11.83 -19.86
C SER A 135 17.98 -11.19 -21.16
N ALA A 136 16.80 -11.60 -21.66
CA ALA A 136 16.23 -11.16 -22.92
C ALA A 136 15.44 -9.83 -22.85
N CYS A 137 15.21 -9.25 -21.66
CA CYS A 137 14.23 -8.17 -21.49
C CYS A 137 14.73 -6.90 -20.77
N PHE A 138 16.04 -6.67 -20.65
CA PHE A 138 16.57 -5.43 -20.08
C PHE A 138 17.31 -4.60 -21.14
N THR A 139 16.87 -3.36 -21.38
CA THR A 139 17.53 -2.41 -22.29
C THR A 139 18.15 -1.22 -21.56
N VAL A 140 17.83 -0.98 -20.28
CA VAL A 140 18.27 0.24 -19.58
C VAL A 140 18.68 0.03 -18.11
N GLN A 141 17.93 -0.71 -17.30
CA GLN A 141 18.23 -0.94 -15.87
C GLN A 141 17.74 -2.32 -15.39
N SER A 142 18.58 -3.04 -14.65
CA SER A 142 18.24 -4.36 -14.06
C SER A 142 17.25 -4.23 -12.90
N CYS A 143 16.28 -5.14 -12.82
CA CYS A 143 15.36 -5.24 -11.69
C CYS A 143 16.01 -5.94 -10.49
N ALA A 144 17.04 -6.77 -10.72
CA ALA A 144 17.73 -7.49 -9.64
C ALA A 144 18.65 -6.60 -8.77
N ASN A 145 18.97 -5.39 -9.23
CA ASN A 145 19.82 -4.45 -8.48
C ASN A 145 18.99 -3.23 -8.06
N PRO A 146 18.62 -3.10 -6.77
CA PRO A 146 17.88 -1.96 -6.27
C PRO A 146 18.76 -0.70 -6.32
N TRP A 147 18.11 0.44 -6.54
CA TRP A 147 18.81 1.72 -6.64
C TRP A 147 19.41 2.19 -5.30
N ARG A 148 18.63 2.06 -4.22
CA ARG A 148 19.07 2.32 -2.85
C ARG A 148 18.44 1.33 -1.89
N VAL A 149 19.14 1.09 -0.79
CA VAL A 149 18.72 0.21 0.31
C VAL A 149 18.87 1.00 1.60
N SER A 150 17.81 1.05 2.40
CA SER A 150 17.84 1.63 3.75
C SER A 150 17.86 0.53 4.82
N PHE A 151 18.47 0.81 5.97
CA PHE A 151 18.49 -0.04 7.18
C PHE A 151 19.05 -1.48 7.01
N GLY A 152 19.82 -1.71 5.95
CA GLY A 152 20.48 -2.98 5.69
C GLY A 152 21.37 -2.92 4.45
N THR A 153 21.96 -4.05 4.09
CA THR A 153 22.73 -4.22 2.84
C THR A 153 22.31 -5.48 2.10
N LEU A 154 22.42 -5.40 0.77
CA LEU A 154 22.29 -6.53 -0.13
C LEU A 154 23.61 -6.62 -0.91
N ASP A 155 24.38 -7.69 -0.70
CA ASP A 155 25.58 -7.96 -1.50
C ASP A 155 25.21 -8.81 -2.72
N PHE A 156 25.44 -8.25 -3.90
CA PHE A 156 25.18 -8.90 -5.18
C PHE A 156 26.45 -9.42 -5.85
N SER A 157 27.63 -9.11 -5.31
CA SER A 157 28.93 -9.40 -5.93
C SER A 157 29.36 -10.85 -5.80
N THR A 158 28.91 -11.53 -4.74
CA THR A 158 29.32 -12.90 -4.39
C THR A 158 28.44 -13.99 -5.02
N GLY A 159 27.43 -13.63 -5.82
CA GLY A 159 26.48 -14.58 -6.41
C GLY A 159 25.62 -15.33 -5.37
N THR A 160 25.83 -15.06 -4.09
CA THR A 160 25.08 -15.57 -2.95
C THR A 160 24.30 -14.40 -2.37
N LEU A 161 23.00 -14.59 -2.12
CA LEU A 161 22.19 -13.60 -1.43
C LEU A 161 22.71 -13.41 0.00
N VAL A 162 23.51 -12.37 0.23
CA VAL A 162 23.93 -11.97 1.58
C VAL A 162 23.16 -10.72 1.94
N THR A 163 22.13 -10.91 2.77
CA THR A 163 21.35 -9.83 3.35
C THR A 163 21.83 -9.59 4.78
N SER A 164 22.27 -8.38 5.10
CA SER A 164 22.53 -7.97 6.48
C SER A 164 21.56 -6.87 6.90
N GLY A 165 20.99 -7.00 8.10
CA GLY A 165 19.95 -6.09 8.59
C GLY A 165 18.57 -6.33 7.97
N MET A 166 17.77 -5.27 7.89
CA MET A 166 16.43 -5.28 7.29
C MET A 166 16.46 -4.41 6.02
N PRO A 167 16.87 -4.95 4.86
CA PRO A 167 17.03 -4.15 3.65
C PRO A 167 15.67 -3.64 3.18
N ILE A 168 15.46 -2.33 3.26
CA ILE A 168 14.25 -1.67 2.74
C ILE A 168 14.57 -1.11 1.36
N THR A 169 14.10 -1.82 0.34
CA THR A 169 14.16 -1.40 -1.06
C THR A 169 12.87 -0.69 -1.47
N LEU A 170 12.89 -0.01 -2.62
CA LEU A 170 11.69 0.61 -3.20
C LEU A 170 10.56 -0.40 -3.42
N ALA A 171 10.89 -1.66 -3.77
CA ALA A 171 9.91 -2.73 -3.94
C ALA A 171 9.24 -3.10 -2.60
N VAL A 172 10.02 -3.18 -1.52
CA VAL A 172 9.52 -3.41 -0.16
C VAL A 172 8.62 -2.25 0.28
N MET A 173 9.04 -1.00 0.04
CA MET A 173 8.20 0.17 0.35
C MET A 173 6.86 0.13 -0.39
N ALA A 174 6.88 -0.22 -1.68
CA ALA A 174 5.67 -0.36 -2.49
C ALA A 174 4.75 -1.46 -1.94
N PHE A 175 5.31 -2.62 -1.58
CA PHE A 175 4.55 -3.70 -0.92
C PHE A 175 3.87 -3.21 0.36
N CYS A 176 4.59 -2.48 1.22
CA CYS A 176 4.02 -1.89 2.43
C CYS A 176 2.85 -0.94 2.15
N GLY A 177 3.00 -0.08 1.13
CA GLY A 177 1.95 0.85 0.71
C GLY A 177 0.69 0.12 0.23
N PHE A 178 0.83 -0.84 -0.69
CA PHE A 178 -0.32 -1.59 -1.19
C PHE A 178 -0.97 -2.45 -0.11
N ALA A 179 -0.19 -3.08 0.77
CA ALA A 179 -0.72 -3.84 1.89
C ALA A 179 -1.52 -2.96 2.86
N ALA A 180 -1.02 -1.76 3.18
CA ALA A 180 -1.73 -0.80 4.02
C ALA A 180 -3.03 -0.32 3.38
N ILE A 181 -3.01 0.03 2.08
CA ILE A 181 -4.21 0.42 1.33
C ILE A 181 -5.24 -0.72 1.30
N LEU A 182 -4.80 -1.94 0.99
CA LEU A 182 -5.68 -3.11 0.94
C LEU A 182 -6.29 -3.37 2.32
N ALA A 183 -5.48 -3.32 3.39
CA ALA A 183 -5.96 -3.47 4.74
C ALA A 183 -7.02 -2.39 5.03
N LEU A 184 -6.79 -1.12 4.70
CA LEU A 184 -7.73 -0.03 4.95
C LEU A 184 -9.05 -0.16 4.17
N LEU A 185 -9.02 -0.77 2.97
CA LEU A 185 -10.19 -0.95 2.12
C LEU A 185 -11.08 -2.15 2.48
N LEU A 186 -10.62 -3.03 3.36
CA LEU A 186 -11.33 -4.24 3.81
C LEU A 186 -11.88 -4.12 5.25
N PRO A 187 -12.51 -3.00 5.69
CA PRO A 187 -13.06 -2.93 7.04
C PRO A 187 -14.24 -3.92 7.22
N PRO A 188 -14.47 -4.42 8.44
CA PRO A 188 -15.76 -5.03 8.76
C PRO A 188 -16.88 -3.99 8.65
N GLU A 189 -18.07 -4.45 8.25
CA GLU A 189 -19.28 -3.62 8.22
C GLU A 189 -19.51 -3.01 9.62
N PRO A 190 -19.84 -1.70 9.74
CA PRO A 190 -20.05 -1.07 11.03
C PRO A 190 -21.17 -1.76 11.81
N LEU A 191 -21.01 -1.86 13.14
CA LEU A 191 -21.97 -2.53 14.02
C LEU A 191 -23.36 -1.86 14.00
N ASN A 192 -23.39 -0.56 13.75
CA ASN A 192 -24.58 0.23 13.46
C ASN A 192 -24.33 0.99 12.16
N PRO A 193 -24.84 0.51 11.00
CA PRO A 193 -24.77 1.29 9.78
C PRO A 193 -25.62 2.56 9.95
N GLU A 194 -24.98 3.71 10.04
CA GLU A 194 -25.68 4.98 9.81
C GLU A 194 -26.36 4.89 8.44
N PRO A 195 -27.68 5.16 8.31
CA PRO A 195 -28.36 5.08 7.04
C PRO A 195 -27.60 5.90 5.99
N LEU A 196 -27.28 5.24 4.87
CA LEU A 196 -26.48 5.84 3.79
C LEU A 196 -27.23 6.98 3.07
N ASP A 197 -28.47 7.28 3.48
CA ASP A 197 -29.31 8.36 3.00
C ASP A 197 -30.26 8.85 4.13
N PRO A 198 -30.22 10.13 4.54
CA PRO A 198 -31.22 10.73 5.43
C PRO A 198 -32.65 10.71 4.87
N HIS A 199 -32.83 10.39 3.57
CA HIS A 199 -34.10 10.37 2.86
C HIS A 199 -34.61 8.96 2.50
N GLN A 200 -33.93 7.88 2.91
CA GLN A 200 -34.57 6.56 2.82
C GLN A 200 -35.54 6.38 3.99
N PRO A 201 -36.86 6.24 3.75
CA PRO A 201 -37.79 5.91 4.82
C PRO A 201 -37.40 4.54 5.41
N GLU A 202 -37.40 4.47 6.74
CA GLU A 202 -37.25 3.24 7.50
C GLU A 202 -38.15 2.17 6.91
N ALA A 203 -37.56 1.10 6.37
CA ALA A 203 -38.32 -0.08 6.01
C ALA A 203 -38.79 -0.72 7.32
N ASP A 204 -40.07 -0.47 7.60
CA ASP A 204 -40.92 -1.06 8.63
C ASP A 204 -40.54 -2.51 8.94
N GLN A 205 -39.92 -2.72 10.12
CA GLN A 205 -39.61 -4.05 10.67
C GLN A 205 -40.63 -4.51 11.72
N ASP A 206 -41.80 -3.87 11.83
CA ASP A 206 -42.88 -4.31 12.73
C ASP A 206 -43.94 -5.14 11.98
N GLY A 207 -43.53 -6.29 11.44
CA GLY A 207 -44.43 -7.15 10.63
C GLY A 207 -44.41 -8.65 10.92
N GLN A 208 -43.54 -9.15 11.80
CA GLN A 208 -43.44 -10.58 12.08
C GLN A 208 -43.71 -10.88 13.57
N SER A 209 -44.91 -10.52 14.01
CA SER A 209 -45.52 -11.07 15.22
C SER A 209 -47.02 -11.28 14.98
N SER A 210 -47.37 -12.21 14.08
CA SER A 210 -48.65 -12.97 14.09
C SER A 210 -48.88 -13.72 12.77
N ALA A 211 -48.45 -14.99 12.69
CA ALA A 211 -49.16 -16.02 11.92
C ALA A 211 -48.55 -17.40 12.21
N SER A 212 -49.44 -18.32 12.60
CA SER A 212 -49.34 -19.79 12.73
C SER A 212 -48.35 -20.38 13.73
#